data_AF-A0A0H1RDY2-F1
#
_entry.id   AF-A0A0H1RDY2-F1
#
_cell.length_a   1.000
_cell.length_b   1.000
_cell.length_c   1.000
_cell.angle_alpha   90.00
_cell.angle_beta   90.00
_cell.angle_gamma   90.00
#
_symmetry.space_group_name_H-M   'P 1'
#
loop_
_entity.id
_entity.type
_entity.pdbx_description
1 polymer ?
#
loop_
_entity_poly.entity_id
_entity_poly.type
_entity_poly.pdbx_seq_one_letter_code
_entity_poly.pdbx_strand_id
1 'polypeptide(L)'
;MWWAVLAGLGAALIGLTSFAANASTPRFEITIEGGTLTRSDVEKALGIFMKHCSYLSQHQGDLVMFKALVKPEYISERLQRGWKTEIYVTLKISDQPNTIPARIRGIGRTAGQLLYFNIGGGETPGITGAKRISQFACGLPPNRRGTDSFKSVPELSFLQY
;
A
#
# COMPACT_ATOMS: atom_id res chain seq x y z
N MET A 1 -12.13 -78.08 13.05
CA MET A 1 -12.16 -77.30 14.30
C MET A 1 -10.73 -76.79 14.50
N TRP A 2 -10.37 -75.51 14.62
CA TRP A 2 -11.06 -74.28 14.93
C TRP A 2 -10.07 -73.12 14.64
N TRP A 3 -10.61 -72.03 14.07
CA TRP A 3 -10.26 -70.60 14.18
C TRP A 3 -8.83 -70.04 14.04
N ALA A 4 -8.78 -69.02 13.17
CA ALA A 4 -7.78 -67.98 12.99
C ALA A 4 -7.57 -67.09 14.23
N VAL A 5 -6.40 -66.44 14.34
CA VAL A 5 -6.28 -65.07 14.85
C VAL A 5 -5.14 -64.33 14.12
N LEU A 6 -5.53 -63.27 13.39
CA LEU A 6 -4.70 -62.18 12.90
C LEU A 6 -4.57 -61.11 14.00
N ALA A 7 -3.36 -60.60 14.24
CA ALA A 7 -3.13 -59.32 14.94
C ALA A 7 -1.68 -58.89 14.66
N GLY A 8 -1.33 -57.67 14.27
CA GLY A 8 -2.07 -56.46 13.96
C GLY A 8 -1.01 -55.42 13.54
N LEU A 9 -1.13 -54.89 12.33
CA LEU A 9 -0.29 -53.81 11.82
C LEU A 9 -0.80 -52.48 12.37
N GLY A 10 -0.08 -51.89 13.33
CA GLY A 10 -0.34 -50.54 13.83
C GLY A 10 0.19 -49.49 12.86
N ALA A 11 -0.65 -49.00 11.95
CA ALA A 11 -0.35 -47.85 11.11
C ALA A 11 -0.64 -46.56 11.89
N ALA A 12 0.42 -45.86 12.33
CA ALA A 12 0.33 -44.53 12.90
C ALA A 12 0.04 -43.51 11.78
N LEU A 13 -1.23 -43.10 11.67
CA LEU A 13 -1.67 -42.00 10.81
C LEU A 13 -1.21 -40.66 11.43
N ILE A 14 -0.13 -40.11 10.90
CA ILE A 14 0.28 -38.73 11.15
C ILE A 14 -0.71 -37.83 10.41
N GLY A 15 -1.72 -37.34 11.14
CA GLY A 15 -2.67 -36.34 10.66
C GLY A 15 -1.96 -35.03 10.38
N LEU A 16 -1.63 -34.78 9.10
CA LEU A 16 -1.27 -33.46 8.59
C LEU A 16 -2.53 -32.59 8.63
N THR A 17 -2.72 -31.87 9.73
CA THR A 17 -3.73 -30.81 9.82
C THR A 17 -3.27 -29.65 8.95
N SER A 18 -3.83 -29.57 7.74
CA SER A 18 -3.68 -28.43 6.85
C SER A 18 -4.25 -27.17 7.51
N PHE A 19 -3.40 -26.36 8.14
CA PHE A 19 -3.75 -25.00 8.51
C PHE A 19 -3.90 -24.20 7.21
N ALA A 20 -5.14 -24.03 6.76
CA ALA A 20 -5.47 -23.07 5.72
C ALA A 20 -5.21 -21.66 6.28
N ALA A 21 -4.03 -21.12 6.00
CA ALA A 21 -3.75 -19.71 6.23
C ALA A 21 -4.66 -18.91 5.31
N ASN A 22 -5.71 -18.31 5.88
CA ASN A 22 -6.52 -17.30 5.21
C ASN A 22 -5.67 -16.04 4.99
N ALA A 23 -4.84 -16.06 3.95
CA ALA A 23 -4.22 -14.86 3.43
C ALA A 23 -5.34 -13.98 2.85
N SER A 24 -5.75 -12.95 3.57
CA SER A 24 -6.69 -11.96 3.06
C SER A 24 -5.99 -11.17 1.96
N THR A 25 -6.29 -11.51 0.70
CA THR A 25 -5.79 -10.75 -0.45
C THR A 25 -6.14 -9.28 -0.29
N PRO A 26 -5.17 -8.34 -0.46
CA PRO A 26 -5.44 -6.91 -0.39
C PRO A 26 -6.58 -6.54 -1.33
N ARG A 27 -7.59 -5.80 -0.85
CA ARG A 27 -8.63 -5.28 -1.74
C ARG A 27 -8.06 -4.11 -2.53
N PHE A 28 -7.83 -4.33 -3.81
CA PHE A 28 -7.33 -3.32 -4.73
C PHE A 28 -8.49 -2.70 -5.51
N GLU A 29 -8.64 -1.38 -5.41
CA GLU A 29 -9.74 -0.63 -6.00
C GLU A 29 -9.18 0.64 -6.66
N ILE A 30 -9.45 0.81 -7.96
CA ILE A 30 -9.12 2.04 -8.69
C ILE A 30 -10.44 2.70 -9.10
N THR A 31 -10.59 3.96 -8.71
CA THR A 31 -11.70 4.83 -9.08
C THR A 31 -11.14 6.03 -9.84
N ILE A 32 -11.74 6.35 -10.98
CA ILE A 32 -11.33 7.48 -11.82
C ILE A 32 -12.49 8.47 -11.85
N GLU A 33 -12.35 9.59 -11.14
CA GLU A 33 -13.36 10.66 -11.09
C GLU A 33 -12.92 11.82 -12.00
N GLY A 34 -13.21 11.66 -13.29
CA GLY A 34 -12.86 12.64 -14.31
C GLY A 34 -11.37 12.65 -14.69
N GLY A 35 -11.00 13.61 -15.53
CA GLY A 35 -9.66 13.74 -16.09
C GLY A 35 -9.42 12.90 -17.35
N THR A 36 -8.19 12.93 -17.85
CA THR A 36 -7.76 12.28 -19.11
C THR A 36 -6.90 11.04 -18.87
N LEU A 37 -6.56 10.72 -17.62
CA LEU A 37 -5.71 9.57 -17.30
C LEU A 37 -6.45 8.27 -17.57
N THR A 38 -5.80 7.37 -18.30
CA THR A 38 -6.31 6.02 -18.49
C THR A 38 -6.01 5.14 -17.28
N ARG A 39 -6.71 4.02 -17.16
CA ARG A 39 -6.38 3.01 -16.13
C ARG A 39 -4.92 2.54 -16.20
N SER A 40 -4.38 2.40 -17.42
CA SER A 40 -2.98 2.02 -17.65
C SER A 40 -2.01 3.06 -17.08
N ASP A 41 -2.32 4.35 -17.24
CA ASP A 41 -1.51 5.44 -16.66
C ASP A 41 -1.51 5.39 -15.14
N VAL A 42 -2.67 5.12 -14.53
CA VAL A 42 -2.80 4.96 -13.08
C VAL A 42 -2.00 3.75 -12.61
N GLU A 43 -2.13 2.59 -13.24
CA GLU A 43 -1.39 1.38 -12.88
C GLU A 43 0.13 1.59 -13.00
N LYS A 44 0.58 2.27 -14.06
CA LYS A 44 1.99 2.68 -14.23
C LYS A 44 2.45 3.60 -13.10
N ALA A 45 1.66 4.62 -12.74
CA ALA A 45 1.97 5.54 -11.66
C ALA A 45 2.03 4.82 -10.30
N LEU A 46 1.12 3.87 -10.04
CA LEU A 46 1.12 3.04 -8.84
C LEU A 46 2.34 2.12 -8.77
N GLY A 47 2.79 1.57 -9.90
CA GLY A 47 4.04 0.82 -9.98
C GLY A 47 5.25 1.66 -9.60
N ILE A 48 5.36 2.89 -10.13
CA ILE A 48 6.40 3.85 -9.75
C ILE A 48 6.29 4.23 -8.27
N PHE A 49 5.08 4.47 -7.77
CA PHE A 49 4.83 4.75 -6.36
C PHE A 49 5.36 3.63 -5.45
N MET A 50 5.04 2.36 -5.74
CA MET A 50 5.50 1.21 -4.95
C MET A 50 7.01 1.00 -5.03
N LYS A 51 7.63 1.33 -6.17
CA LYS A 51 9.10 1.35 -6.33
C LYS A 51 9.74 2.41 -5.43
N HIS A 52 9.17 3.61 -5.37
CA HIS A 52 9.73 4.72 -4.60
C HIS A 52 9.36 4.67 -3.11
N CYS A 53 8.25 4.05 -2.72
CA CYS A 53 7.87 3.82 -1.32
C CYS A 53 8.27 2.39 -0.91
N SER A 54 9.57 2.08 -0.93
CA SER A 54 10.08 0.71 -0.79
C SER A 54 9.66 -0.02 0.49
N TYR A 55 9.49 0.71 1.60
CA TYR A 55 8.97 0.13 2.84
C TYR A 55 7.57 -0.47 2.63
N LEU A 56 6.69 0.20 1.87
CA LEU A 56 5.36 -0.34 1.56
C LEU A 56 5.44 -1.57 0.65
N SER A 57 6.32 -1.60 -0.35
CA SER A 57 6.46 -2.76 -1.24
C SER A 57 7.05 -3.97 -0.54
N GLN A 58 8.00 -3.77 0.38
CA GLN A 58 8.54 -4.83 1.24
C GLN A 58 7.49 -5.43 2.18
N HIS A 59 6.48 -4.64 2.55
CA HIS A 59 5.45 -5.00 3.51
C HIS A 59 4.04 -5.11 2.92
N GLN A 60 3.95 -5.38 1.61
CA GLN A 60 2.66 -5.42 0.90
C GLN A 60 1.66 -6.44 1.49
N GLY A 61 2.14 -7.52 2.11
CA GLY A 61 1.31 -8.53 2.76
C GLY A 61 0.52 -8.03 3.97
N ASP A 62 0.90 -6.89 4.55
CA ASP A 62 0.17 -6.26 5.66
C ASP A 62 -0.82 -5.18 5.19
N LEU A 63 -0.93 -4.93 3.89
CA LEU A 63 -1.88 -3.96 3.34
C LEU A 63 -3.20 -4.66 3.03
N VAL A 64 -4.28 -4.27 3.71
CA VAL A 64 -5.61 -4.89 3.52
C VAL A 64 -6.51 -4.11 2.56
N MET A 65 -6.10 -2.89 2.21
CA MET A 65 -6.79 -2.02 1.27
C MET A 65 -5.77 -1.20 0.50
N PHE A 66 -6.01 -1.08 -0.80
CA PHE A 66 -5.30 -0.18 -1.69
C PHE A 66 -6.34 0.50 -2.59
N LYS A 67 -6.56 1.80 -2.37
CA LYS A 67 -7.45 2.63 -3.18
C LYS A 67 -6.67 3.70 -3.91
N ALA A 68 -6.96 3.89 -5.19
CA ALA A 68 -6.49 5.03 -5.96
C ALA A 68 -7.68 5.81 -6.52
N LEU A 69 -7.70 7.12 -6.28
CA LEU A 69 -8.72 8.04 -6.77
C LEU A 69 -8.05 9.09 -7.66
N VAL A 70 -8.41 9.13 -8.93
CA VAL A 70 -7.97 10.20 -9.85
C VAL A 70 -8.96 11.35 -9.80
N LYS A 71 -8.46 12.58 -9.64
CA LYS A 71 -9.28 13.79 -9.68
C LYS A 71 -8.45 15.03 -10.07
N PRO A 72 -9.07 16.15 -10.48
CA PRO A 72 -8.34 17.38 -10.73
C PRO A 72 -7.69 17.94 -9.45
N GLU A 73 -6.58 18.64 -9.61
CA GLU A 73 -5.83 19.28 -8.52
C GLU A 73 -6.32 20.73 -8.31
N TYR A 74 -6.43 21.13 -7.04
CA TYR A 74 -6.90 22.46 -6.64
C TYR A 74 -6.06 23.09 -5.52
N ILE A 75 -5.10 22.35 -4.95
CA ILE A 75 -4.22 22.83 -3.88
C ILE A 75 -3.10 23.70 -4.48
N SER A 76 -3.01 24.95 -4.02
CA SER A 76 -2.13 25.97 -4.61
C SER A 76 -0.66 25.55 -4.68
N GLU A 77 -0.13 24.92 -3.63
CA GLU A 77 1.27 24.46 -3.58
C GLU A 77 1.58 23.33 -4.56
N ARG A 78 0.56 22.58 -5.00
CA ARG A 78 0.69 21.50 -5.99
C ARG A 78 0.45 22.02 -7.40
N LEU A 79 -0.48 22.96 -7.58
CA LEU A 79 -0.64 23.72 -8.82
C LEU A 79 0.65 24.45 -9.19
N GLN A 80 1.36 25.06 -8.22
CA GLN A 80 2.68 25.67 -8.42
C GLN A 80 3.77 24.69 -8.86
N ARG A 81 3.55 23.37 -8.69
CA ARG A 81 4.43 22.31 -9.21
C ARG A 81 4.04 21.86 -10.62
N GLY A 82 3.02 22.48 -11.21
CA GLY A 82 2.45 22.10 -12.49
C GLY A 82 1.50 20.89 -12.41
N TRP A 83 1.05 20.48 -11.22
CA TRP A 83 0.10 19.38 -11.08
C TRP A 83 -1.28 19.86 -11.54
N LYS A 84 -1.88 19.17 -12.51
CA LYS A 84 -3.25 19.46 -13.00
C LYS A 84 -4.24 18.38 -12.59
N THR A 85 -3.78 17.14 -12.59
CA THR A 85 -4.49 15.96 -12.09
C THR A 85 -3.67 15.35 -10.95
N GLU A 86 -4.36 14.89 -9.90
CA GLU A 86 -3.74 14.10 -8.83
C GLU A 86 -4.31 12.68 -8.77
N ILE A 87 -3.44 11.72 -8.43
CA ILE A 87 -3.85 10.37 -8.03
C ILE A 87 -3.73 10.31 -6.50
N TYR A 88 -4.87 10.37 -5.83
CA TYR A 88 -4.98 10.24 -4.38
C TYR A 88 -4.98 8.76 -3.99
N VAL A 89 -3.92 8.32 -3.31
CA VAL A 89 -3.74 6.92 -2.89
C VAL A 89 -4.04 6.79 -1.41
N THR A 90 -4.96 5.88 -1.08
CA THR A 90 -5.29 5.49 0.29
C THR A 90 -4.95 4.03 0.52
N LEU A 91 -4.13 3.75 1.54
CA LEU A 91 -3.78 2.39 1.95
C LEU A 91 -4.26 2.13 3.36
N LYS A 92 -4.72 0.91 3.67
CA LYS A 92 -4.98 0.48 5.05
C LYS A 92 -3.98 -0.59 5.46
N ILE A 93 -3.24 -0.33 6.54
CA ILE A 93 -2.44 -1.36 7.22
C ILE A 93 -3.40 -2.26 8.02
N SER A 94 -3.16 -3.57 7.99
CA SER A 94 -3.85 -4.56 8.81
C SER A 94 -3.94 -4.13 10.27
N ASP A 95 -5.04 -4.47 10.93
CA ASP A 95 -5.19 -4.29 12.38
C ASP A 95 -4.25 -5.24 13.16
N GLN A 96 -3.75 -6.30 12.49
CA GLN A 96 -2.76 -7.26 12.98
C GLN A 96 -1.68 -7.45 11.90
N PRO A 97 -0.75 -6.50 11.72
CA PRO A 97 0.32 -6.65 10.74
C PRO A 97 1.34 -7.68 11.22
N ASN A 98 1.86 -8.48 10.29
CA ASN A 98 2.85 -9.52 10.55
C ASN A 98 4.28 -8.99 10.43
N THR A 99 4.53 -8.08 9.48
CA THR A 99 5.87 -7.61 9.12
C THR A 99 6.10 -6.13 9.42
N ILE A 100 5.06 -5.29 9.34
CA ILE A 100 5.08 -3.91 9.83
C ILE A 100 4.95 -3.94 11.36
N PRO A 101 5.88 -3.37 12.13
CA PRO A 101 5.73 -3.28 13.58
C PRO A 101 4.48 -2.48 13.93
N ALA A 102 3.59 -3.02 14.77
CA ALA A 102 2.32 -2.38 15.16
C ALA A 102 2.49 -0.99 15.81
N ARG A 103 3.70 -0.68 16.30
CA ARG A 103 4.12 0.63 16.78
C ARG A 103 5.58 0.87 16.42
N ILE A 104 5.89 2.05 15.91
CA ILE A 104 7.25 2.48 15.57
C ILE A 104 7.64 3.66 16.47
N ARG A 105 8.83 3.58 17.08
CA ARG A 105 9.35 4.64 17.95
C ARG A 105 9.47 5.95 17.17
N GLY A 106 8.93 7.04 17.73
CA GLY A 106 8.94 8.37 17.09
C GLY A 106 7.82 8.62 16.06
N ILE A 107 7.21 7.55 15.52
CA ILE A 107 6.08 7.65 14.59
C ILE A 107 4.74 7.42 15.29
N GLY A 108 4.65 6.40 16.15
CA GLY A 108 3.42 6.04 16.87
C GLY A 108 2.84 4.69 16.45
N ARG A 109 1.55 4.48 16.69
CA ARG A 109 0.80 3.29 16.29
C ARG A 109 0.68 3.23 14.76
N THR A 110 0.89 2.05 14.17
CA THR A 110 0.82 1.79 12.73
C THR A 110 -0.29 0.80 12.39
N ALA A 111 -0.56 -0.18 13.26
CA ALA A 111 -1.60 -1.18 13.07
C ALA A 111 -2.98 -0.51 12.93
N GLY A 112 -3.69 -0.87 11.86
CA GLY A 112 -5.00 -0.34 11.51
C GLY A 112 -5.00 1.07 10.89
N GLN A 113 -3.83 1.69 10.70
CA GLN A 113 -3.78 3.07 10.21
C GLN A 113 -4.10 3.15 8.71
N LEU A 114 -4.82 4.23 8.36
CA LEU A 114 -4.94 4.69 6.98
C LEU A 114 -3.77 5.60 6.63
N LEU A 115 -3.13 5.29 5.52
CA LEU A 115 -2.06 6.07 4.91
C LEU A 115 -2.63 6.82 3.71
N TYR A 116 -2.23 8.08 3.56
CA TYR A 116 -2.68 8.94 2.46
C TYR A 116 -1.50 9.53 1.71
N PHE A 117 -1.57 9.44 0.38
CA PHE A 117 -0.57 9.96 -0.52
C PHE A 117 -1.24 10.68 -1.69
N ASN A 118 -0.55 11.66 -2.26
CA ASN A 118 -0.95 12.28 -3.51
C ASN A 118 0.21 12.11 -4.48
N ILE A 119 -0.10 11.69 -5.70
CA ILE A 119 0.85 11.47 -6.78
C ILE A 119 0.48 12.44 -7.89
N GLY A 120 1.45 13.16 -8.41
CA GLY A 120 1.22 14.09 -9.51
C GLY A 120 2.42 14.27 -10.42
N GLY A 121 2.11 14.68 -11.65
CA GLY A 121 3.07 14.97 -12.72
C GLY A 121 3.47 16.43 -12.78
N GLY A 122 3.51 16.99 -14.00
CA GLY A 122 3.80 18.41 -14.22
C GLY A 122 5.29 18.74 -14.24
N GLU A 123 5.60 19.98 -13.87
CA GLU A 123 6.97 20.52 -13.89
C GLU A 123 7.84 19.91 -12.78
N THR A 124 7.26 19.73 -11.59
CA THR A 124 7.92 19.07 -10.46
C THR A 124 7.13 17.81 -10.06
N PRO A 125 7.27 16.71 -10.82
CA PRO A 125 6.55 15.47 -10.56
C PRO A 125 7.02 14.83 -9.24
N GLY A 126 6.11 14.18 -8.53
CA GLY A 126 6.45 13.59 -7.24
C GLY A 126 5.31 12.99 -6.43
N ILE A 127 5.63 12.72 -5.16
CA ILE A 127 4.74 12.09 -4.19
C ILE A 127 4.69 12.98 -2.95
N THR A 128 3.49 13.27 -2.46
CA THR A 128 3.27 13.80 -1.12
C THR A 128 2.70 12.75 -0.19
N GLY A 129 3.05 12.83 1.09
CA GLY A 129 2.49 11.96 2.13
C GLY A 129 1.91 12.78 3.29
N ALA A 130 0.64 12.50 3.60
CA ALA A 130 -0.06 13.15 4.71
C ALA A 130 0.01 12.27 5.97
N LYS A 131 0.25 12.89 7.13
CA LYS A 131 0.58 12.22 8.40
C LYS A 131 1.99 11.63 8.46
N ARG A 132 2.51 11.57 9.68
CA ARG A 132 3.86 11.09 9.99
C ARG A 132 4.11 9.64 9.57
N ILE A 133 3.10 8.77 9.66
CA ILE A 133 3.23 7.37 9.26
C ILE A 133 3.29 7.19 7.73
N SER A 134 2.51 7.94 6.95
CA SER A 134 2.65 7.94 5.49
C SER A 134 4.00 8.47 5.08
N GLN A 135 4.45 9.55 5.73
CA GLN A 135 5.77 10.11 5.49
C GLN A 135 6.86 9.07 5.73
N PHE A 136 6.84 8.42 6.89
CA PHE A 136 7.74 7.32 7.22
C PHE A 136 7.68 6.18 6.19
N ALA A 137 6.49 5.68 5.88
CA ALA A 137 6.29 4.52 5.01
C ALA A 137 6.73 4.76 3.56
N CYS A 138 6.86 6.02 3.12
CA CYS A 138 7.38 6.36 1.80
C CYS A 138 8.76 7.04 1.85
N GLY A 139 9.45 7.02 2.98
CA GLY A 139 10.78 7.63 3.13
C GLY A 139 10.79 9.14 2.91
N LEU A 140 9.66 9.81 3.18
CA LEU A 140 9.54 11.26 3.15
C LEU A 140 10.09 11.88 4.44
N PRO A 141 10.63 13.10 4.39
CA PRO A 141 11.03 13.83 5.60
C PRO A 141 9.85 13.94 6.58
N PRO A 142 9.98 13.51 7.85
CA PRO A 142 8.86 13.57 8.79
C PRO A 142 8.60 15.02 9.20
N ASN A 143 7.37 15.48 9.01
CA ASN A 143 6.94 16.81 9.41
C ASN A 143 6.17 16.76 10.74
N ARG A 144 6.71 17.40 11.77
CA ARG A 144 6.10 17.44 13.11
C ARG A 144 4.88 18.35 13.20
N ARG A 145 4.73 19.29 12.27
CA ARG A 145 3.60 20.23 12.19
C ARG A 145 2.37 19.63 11.51
N GLY A 146 2.47 18.38 11.02
CA GLY A 146 1.36 17.67 10.40
C GLY A 146 1.07 18.08 8.96
N THR A 147 1.89 18.94 8.35
CA THR A 147 1.77 19.26 6.93
C THR A 147 2.32 18.13 6.06
N ASP A 148 1.89 18.11 4.81
CA ASP A 148 2.42 17.20 3.81
C ASP A 148 3.93 17.36 3.66
N SER A 149 4.59 16.25 3.32
CA SER A 149 5.99 16.25 2.90
C SER A 149 6.08 15.72 1.49
N PHE A 150 6.98 16.28 0.71
CA PHE A 150 7.12 16.02 -0.72
C PHE A 150 8.47 15.36 -1.01
N LYS A 151 8.48 14.44 -1.98
CA LYS A 151 9.69 14.03 -2.68
C LYS A 151 9.47 14.08 -4.18
N SER A 152 10.50 14.52 -4.90
CA SER A 152 10.50 14.49 -6.36
C SER A 152 10.64 13.06 -6.87
N VAL A 153 9.86 12.74 -7.89
CA VAL A 153 9.91 11.46 -8.61
C VAL A 153 9.76 11.76 -10.11
N PRO A 154 10.88 12.02 -10.82
CA PRO A 154 10.87 12.41 -12.24
C PRO A 154 10.15 11.41 -13.16
N GLU A 155 10.13 10.13 -12.81
CA GLU A 155 9.44 9.07 -13.58
C GLU A 155 7.92 9.30 -13.70
N LEU A 156 7.33 10.13 -12.83
CA LEU A 156 5.91 10.50 -12.89
C LEU A 156 5.62 11.66 -13.86
N SER A 157 6.63 12.17 -14.57
CA SER A 157 6.46 13.29 -15.49
C SER A 157 5.48 13.01 -16.62
N PHE A 158 5.07 11.76 -16.89
CA PHE A 158 4.07 11.43 -17.93
C PHE A 158 2.63 11.82 -17.54
N LEU A 159 2.37 12.15 -16.28
CA LEU A 159 1.04 12.57 -15.80
C LEU A 159 0.71 14.05 -16.15
N GLN A 160 1.16 14.56 -17.31
CA GLN A 160 0.97 15.97 -17.72
C GLN A 160 -0.38 16.17 -18.38
N TYR A 161 -1.47 16.09 -17.62
CA TYR A 161 -2.79 16.38 -18.17
C TYR A 161 -3.65 17.16 -17.19
#